data_AF-A0A9X7N1F9-F1
#
_entry.id   AF-A0A9X7N1F9-F1
#
_cell.length_a   1.000
_cell.length_b   1.000
_cell.length_c   1.000
_cell.angle_alpha   90.00
_cell.angle_beta   90.00
_cell.angle_gamma   90.00
#
_symmetry.space_group_name_H-M   'P 1'
#
loop_
_entity.id
_entity.type
_entity.pdbx_description
1 polymer ?
#
loop_
_entity_poly.entity_id
_entity_poly.type
_entity_poly.pdbx_seq_one_letter_code
_entity_poly.pdbx_strand_id
1 'polypeptide(L)'
;MVQDLMIHDLDWLLDTLGAPEEELRLLEWRRQDGQLSHVRCQLNYANGRRVNLTACRESDRRQRQVRLYEGDMANRVIDLDVRYASHEPDALTRQAQAFLMALRGEPSPIALGSQALEAVLLGERIRNGCQMAEAVL
;
A
#
# COMPACT_ATOMS: atom_id res chain seq x y z
N MET A 1 0.53 -10.55 6.22
CA MET A 1 -0.08 -9.25 6.62
C MET A 1 0.45 -8.10 5.77
N VAL A 2 1.75 -7.75 5.80
CA VAL A 2 2.30 -6.72 4.88
C VAL A 2 2.02 -7.08 3.41
N GLN A 3 2.36 -8.30 3.01
CA GLN A 3 2.16 -8.83 1.64
C GLN A 3 0.69 -9.13 1.31
N ASP A 4 -0.21 -9.11 2.30
CA ASP A 4 -1.63 -9.43 2.09
C ASP A 4 -2.51 -8.17 2.10
N LEU A 5 -2.12 -7.15 2.86
CA LEU A 5 -2.92 -5.95 3.11
C LEU A 5 -2.17 -4.71 2.60
N MET A 6 -0.97 -4.46 3.12
CA MET A 6 -0.20 -3.24 2.83
C MET A 6 0.32 -3.19 1.39
N ILE A 7 0.52 -4.34 0.74
CA ILE A 7 1.10 -4.41 -0.60
C ILE A 7 0.31 -3.59 -1.63
N HIS A 8 -1.01 -3.55 -1.51
CA HIS A 8 -1.88 -2.79 -2.41
C HIS A 8 -1.70 -1.27 -2.23
N ASP A 9 -1.47 -0.84 -0.99
CA ASP A 9 -1.20 0.57 -0.69
C ASP A 9 0.18 0.96 -1.22
N LEU A 10 1.19 0.07 -1.08
CA LEU A 10 2.54 0.29 -1.60
C LEU A 10 2.56 0.38 -3.13
N ASP A 11 1.87 -0.53 -3.81
CA ASP A 11 1.78 -0.57 -5.28
C ASP A 11 1.23 0.75 -5.83
N TRP A 12 0.10 1.22 -5.27
CA TRP A 12 -0.49 2.49 -5.69
C TRP A 12 0.39 3.70 -5.32
N LEU A 13 1.06 3.69 -4.17
CA LEU A 13 1.98 4.77 -3.79
C LEU A 13 3.20 4.85 -4.69
N LEU A 14 3.78 3.71 -5.08
CA LEU A 14 4.90 3.66 -6.01
C LEU A 14 4.49 4.19 -7.39
N ASP A 15 3.32 3.79 -7.87
CA ASP A 15 2.77 4.31 -9.14
C ASP A 15 2.51 5.83 -9.08
N THR A 16 2.00 6.33 -7.95
CA THR A 16 1.57 7.75 -7.84
C THR A 16 2.69 8.70 -7.44
N LEU A 17 3.60 8.27 -6.55
CA LEU A 17 4.61 9.12 -5.92
C LEU A 17 6.05 8.71 -6.27
N GLY A 18 6.24 7.58 -6.96
CA GLY A 18 7.55 6.98 -7.21
C GLY A 18 8.10 6.25 -5.99
N ALA A 19 9.38 5.87 -6.04
CA ALA A 19 10.06 5.25 -4.92
C ALA A 19 10.33 6.28 -3.79
N PRO A 20 10.15 5.90 -2.51
CA PRO A 20 10.60 6.74 -1.40
C PRO A 20 12.14 6.80 -1.39
N GLU A 21 12.70 8.02 -1.46
CA GLU A 21 14.15 8.27 -1.47
C GLU A 21 14.77 8.30 -0.06
N GLU A 22 13.95 8.52 0.96
CA GLU A 22 14.38 8.66 2.35
C GLU A 22 14.17 7.38 3.20
N GLU A 23 14.56 7.45 4.47
CA GLU A 23 14.42 6.39 5.47
C GLU A 23 12.95 5.98 5.68
N LEU A 24 12.70 4.67 5.52
CA LEU A 24 11.53 3.96 6.03
C LEU A 24 11.59 3.93 7.56
N ARG A 25 10.61 4.51 8.24
CA ARG A 25 10.51 4.47 9.70
C ARG A 25 9.39 3.56 10.15
N LEU A 26 9.71 2.56 10.96
CA LEU A 26 8.71 1.76 11.67
C LEU A 26 8.20 2.56 12.87
N LEU A 27 6.89 2.75 12.95
CA LEU A 27 6.25 3.52 14.02
C LEU A 27 5.63 2.61 15.08
N GLU A 28 4.98 1.53 14.65
CA GLU A 28 4.35 0.55 15.53
C GLU A 28 4.28 -0.80 14.81
N TRP A 29 4.44 -1.90 15.53
CA TRP A 29 4.12 -3.22 15.01
C TRP A 29 3.78 -4.18 16.16
N ARG A 30 2.98 -5.21 15.88
CA ARG A 30 2.60 -6.26 16.84
C ARG A 30 2.46 -7.62 16.17
N ARG A 31 2.62 -8.68 16.97
CA ARG A 31 2.27 -10.05 16.59
C ARG A 31 1.16 -10.60 17.47
N GLN A 32 0.34 -11.46 16.86
CA GLN A 32 -0.60 -12.33 17.55
C GLN A 32 -0.38 -13.75 17.03
N ASP A 33 -0.31 -14.71 17.95
CA ASP A 33 -0.07 -16.13 17.64
C ASP A 33 1.16 -16.36 16.75
N GLY A 34 2.24 -15.61 17.01
CA GLY A 34 3.50 -15.68 16.27
C GLY A 34 3.48 -14.98 14.89
N GLN A 35 2.33 -14.50 14.43
CA GLN A 35 2.19 -13.83 13.14
C GLN A 35 2.06 -12.32 13.29
N LEU A 36 2.68 -11.59 12.36
CA LEU A 36 2.58 -10.14 12.30
C LEU A 36 1.14 -9.72 12.01
N SER A 37 0.55 -8.93 12.90
CA SER A 37 -0.88 -8.68 12.96
C SER A 37 -1.23 -7.20 12.87
N HIS A 38 -0.32 -6.32 13.27
CA HIS A 38 -0.38 -4.87 13.09
C HIS A 38 0.99 -4.35 12.65
N VAL A 39 1.04 -3.49 11.63
CA VAL A 39 2.20 -2.67 11.28
C VAL A 39 1.75 -1.27 10.92
N ARG A 40 2.46 -0.29 11.45
CA ARG A 40 2.42 1.11 11.07
C ARG A 40 3.82 1.59 10.72
N CYS A 41 3.98 2.18 9.55
CA CYS A 41 5.24 2.74 9.10
C CYS A 41 5.06 4.10 8.41
N GLN A 42 6.17 4.79 8.23
CA GLN A 42 6.25 6.08 7.55
C GLN A 42 7.23 5.97 6.39
N LEU A 43 6.78 6.38 5.21
CA LEU A 43 7.58 6.60 4.02
C LEU A 43 7.79 8.10 3.84
N ASN A 44 9.01 8.50 3.48
CA ASN A 44 9.36 9.86 3.16
C ASN A 44 9.87 9.94 1.71
N TYR A 45 9.54 11.03 1.03
CA TYR A 45 9.87 11.27 -0.37
C TYR A 45 10.68 12.56 -0.50
N ALA A 46 11.54 12.64 -1.52
CA ALA A 46 12.44 13.79 -1.73
C ALA A 46 11.73 15.14 -1.89
N ASN A 47 10.48 15.12 -2.36
CA ASN A 47 9.63 16.31 -2.46
C ASN A 47 9.02 16.75 -1.11
N GLY A 48 9.46 16.18 0.01
CA GLY A 48 8.97 16.47 1.36
C GLY A 48 7.64 15.81 1.69
N ARG A 49 7.02 15.03 0.78
CA ARG A 49 5.81 14.27 1.09
C ARG A 49 6.14 13.18 2.10
N ARG A 50 5.20 12.97 3.02
CA ARG A 50 5.25 11.95 4.06
C ARG A 50 3.97 11.14 4.01
N VAL A 51 4.12 9.82 4.02
CA VAL A 51 2.98 8.90 3.99
C VAL A 51 3.09 7.95 5.16
N ASN A 52 2.03 7.93 5.99
CA ASN A 52 1.89 6.95 7.05
C ASN A 52 0.97 5.82 6.56
N LEU A 53 1.45 4.60 6.67
CA LEU A 53 0.74 3.39 6.28
C LEU A 53 0.42 2.57 7.52
N THR A 54 -0.81 2.05 7.59
CA THR A 54 -1.23 1.12 8.64
C THR A 54 -1.90 -0.08 8.01
N ALA A 55 -1.43 -1.28 8.34
CA ALA A 55 -2.11 -2.53 8.05
C ALA A 55 -2.34 -3.31 9.35
N CYS A 56 -3.59 -3.72 9.57
CA CYS A 56 -4.02 -4.38 10.80
C CYS A 56 -5.03 -5.50 10.48
N ARG A 57 -4.84 -6.68 11.07
CA ARG A 57 -5.76 -7.83 10.95
C ARG A 57 -6.67 -8.00 12.17
N GLU A 58 -6.33 -7.37 13.29
CA GLU A 58 -6.99 -7.55 14.59
C GLU A 58 -8.09 -6.51 14.86
N SER A 59 -8.46 -5.71 13.85
CA SER A 59 -9.46 -4.66 14.06
C SER A 59 -10.88 -5.22 14.05
N ASP A 60 -11.70 -4.78 15.01
CA ASP A 60 -13.13 -5.10 15.10
C ASP A 60 -13.97 -4.52 13.95
N ARG A 61 -13.39 -3.60 13.16
CA ARG A 61 -14.06 -2.99 12.00
C ARG A 61 -13.16 -3.01 10.79
N ARG A 62 -13.73 -3.39 9.65
CA ARG A 62 -13.08 -3.25 8.35
C ARG A 62 -13.03 -1.76 7.98
N GLN A 63 -11.83 -1.27 7.72
CA GLN A 63 -11.60 0.11 7.29
C GLN A 63 -10.51 0.13 6.20
N ARG A 64 -10.86 0.66 5.02
CA ARG A 64 -9.92 0.88 3.91
C ARG A 64 -10.05 2.32 3.46
N GLN A 65 -9.14 3.18 3.92
CA GLN A 65 -9.27 4.62 3.75
C GLN A 65 -7.92 5.27 3.44
N VAL A 66 -7.97 6.31 2.60
CA VAL A 66 -6.86 7.26 2.43
C VAL A 66 -7.28 8.61 3.00
N ARG A 67 -6.39 9.20 3.79
CA ARG A 67 -6.58 10.52 4.37
C ARG A 67 -5.54 11.46 3.80
N LEU A 68 -6.01 12.52 3.14
CA LEU A 68 -5.16 13.57 2.59
C LEU A 68 -5.13 14.73 3.58
N TYR A 69 -3.93 15.21 3.85
CA TYR A 69 -3.68 16.27 4.83
C TYR A 69 -3.12 17.51 4.14
N GLU A 70 -3.58 18.66 4.62
CA GLU A 70 -3.02 19.98 4.30
C GLU A 70 -2.56 20.60 5.61
N GLY A 71 -1.24 20.62 5.85
CA GLY A 71 -0.69 20.80 7.19
C GLY A 71 -1.11 19.64 8.11
N ASP A 72 -1.55 19.96 9.32
CA ASP A 72 -1.97 18.97 10.33
C ASP A 72 -3.46 18.58 10.23
N MET A 73 -4.22 19.19 9.32
CA MET A 73 -5.66 18.94 9.16
C MET A 73 -5.94 18.02 7.99
N ALA A 74 -6.73 16.97 8.22
CA ALA A 74 -7.22 16.10 7.14
C ALA A 74 -8.25 16.89 6.31
N ASN A 75 -7.90 17.25 5.08
CA ASN A 75 -8.80 17.99 4.19
C ASN A 75 -9.76 17.06 3.43
N ARG A 76 -9.40 15.76 3.32
CA ARG A 76 -10.19 14.79 2.56
C ARG A 76 -9.97 13.37 3.08
N VAL A 77 -11.06 12.63 3.20
CA VAL A 77 -11.05 11.18 3.47
C VAL A 77 -11.67 10.49 2.27
N ILE A 78 -10.95 9.53 1.70
CA ILE A 78 -11.40 8.67 0.63
C ILE A 78 -11.64 7.30 1.23
N ASP A 79 -12.90 6.85 1.22
CA ASP A 79 -13.27 5.49 1.63
C ASP A 79 -13.25 4.56 0.41
N LEU A 80 -12.35 3.58 0.44
CA LEU A 80 -12.10 2.67 -0.68
C LEU A 80 -13.11 1.52 -0.76
N ASP A 81 -14.02 1.41 0.21
CA ASP A 81 -15.10 0.44 0.19
C ASP A 81 -16.41 1.02 -0.35
N VAL A 82 -16.50 2.35 -0.43
CA VAL A 82 -17.61 3.03 -1.09
C VAL A 82 -17.53 2.79 -2.59
N ARG A 83 -18.46 2.00 -3.11
CA ARG A 83 -18.65 1.82 -4.55
C ARG A 83 -19.57 2.92 -5.06
N TYR A 84 -19.04 3.79 -5.91
CA TYR A 84 -19.88 4.68 -6.71
C TYR A 84 -20.55 3.86 -7.81
N ALA A 85 -21.83 4.13 -8.08
CA ALA A 85 -22.49 3.55 -9.24
C ALA A 85 -21.81 4.08 -10.50
N SER A 86 -20.94 3.25 -11.10
CA SER A 86 -20.29 3.52 -12.37
C SER A 86 -20.83 2.58 -13.42
N HIS A 87 -20.99 3.09 -14.65
CA HIS A 87 -21.14 2.22 -15.84
C HIS A 87 -19.82 1.56 -16.24
N GLU A 88 -18.72 1.95 -15.58
CA GLU A 88 -17.40 1.34 -15.74
C GLU A 88 -17.37 -0.11 -15.22
N PRO A 89 -16.61 -1.00 -15.87
CA PRO A 89 -16.40 -2.36 -15.38
C PRO A 89 -15.77 -2.36 -13.99
N ASP A 90 -16.06 -3.39 -13.19
CA ASP A 90 -15.45 -3.57 -11.88
C ASP A 90 -13.92 -3.74 -11.98
N ALA A 91 -13.22 -3.58 -10.86
CA ALA A 91 -11.76 -3.60 -10.82
C ALA A 91 -11.16 -4.90 -11.40
N LEU A 92 -11.77 -6.07 -11.17
CA LEU A 92 -11.26 -7.34 -11.67
C LEU A 92 -11.49 -7.45 -13.18
N THR A 93 -12.66 -7.02 -13.66
CA THR A 93 -12.92 -6.96 -15.11
C THR A 93 -11.96 -6.03 -15.83
N ARG A 94 -11.65 -4.85 -15.25
CA ARG A 94 -10.64 -3.93 -15.81
C ARG A 94 -9.24 -4.57 -15.84
N GLN A 95 -8.87 -5.34 -14.82
CA GLN A 95 -7.60 -6.09 -14.81
C GLN A 95 -7.54 -7.13 -15.92
N ALA A 96 -8.60 -7.91 -16.12
CA ALA A 96 -8.67 -8.89 -17.20
C ALA A 96 -8.58 -8.22 -18.58
N GLN A 97 -9.27 -7.08 -18.77
CA GLN A 97 -9.20 -6.31 -20.01
C GLN A 97 -7.78 -5.79 -20.29
N ALA A 98 -7.13 -5.21 -19.29
CA ALA A 98 -5.75 -4.73 -19.42
C ALA A 98 -4.77 -5.86 -19.76
N PHE A 99 -4.97 -7.05 -19.19
CA PHE A 99 -4.19 -8.24 -19.56
C PHE A 99 -4.39 -8.63 -21.03
N LEU A 100 -5.62 -8.63 -21.53
CA LEU A 100 -5.91 -8.92 -22.93
C LEU A 100 -5.33 -7.87 -23.88
N MET A 101 -5.31 -6.59 -23.49
CA MET A 101 -4.65 -5.51 -24.23
C MET A 101 -3.14 -5.77 -24.33
N ALA A 102 -2.50 -6.09 -23.20
CA ALA A 102 -1.07 -6.40 -23.17
C ALA A 102 -0.70 -7.60 -24.08
N LEU A 103 -1.55 -8.64 -24.13
CA LEU A 103 -1.34 -9.78 -25.04
C LEU A 103 -1.38 -9.38 -26.53
N ARG A 104 -2.03 -8.26 -26.86
CA ARG A 104 -2.08 -7.71 -28.22
C ARG A 104 -0.93 -6.72 -28.50
N GLY A 105 -0.03 -6.50 -27.55
CA GLY A 105 1.03 -5.50 -27.63
C GLY A 105 0.53 -4.07 -27.39
N GLU A 106 -0.70 -3.90 -26.89
CA GLU A 106 -1.24 -2.59 -26.53
C GLU A 106 -0.72 -2.17 -25.13
N PRO A 107 -0.53 -0.87 -24.87
CA PRO A 107 -0.18 -0.38 -23.55
C PRO A 107 -1.22 -0.77 -22.49
N SER A 108 -0.76 -1.33 -21.37
CA SER A 108 -1.63 -1.66 -20.23
C SER A 108 -1.94 -0.38 -19.43
N PRO A 109 -3.21 -0.12 -19.08
CA PRO A 109 -3.60 0.98 -18.20
C PRO A 109 -3.41 0.67 -16.70
N ILE A 110 -2.89 -0.51 -16.35
CA ILE A 110 -2.59 -0.92 -14.97
C ILE A 110 -1.15 -1.40 -14.83
N ALA A 111 -0.69 -1.52 -13.59
CA ALA A 111 0.63 -1.97 -13.23
C ALA A 111 1.05 -3.28 -13.93
N LEU A 112 2.27 -3.28 -14.45
CA LEU A 112 2.97 -4.42 -15.03
C LEU A 112 3.73 -5.20 -13.95
N GLY A 113 4.09 -6.44 -14.24
CA GLY A 113 4.86 -7.29 -13.31
C GLY A 113 6.22 -6.69 -12.89
N SER A 114 6.85 -5.89 -13.75
CA SER A 114 8.09 -5.17 -13.40
C SER A 114 7.88 -4.11 -12.32
N GLN A 115 6.71 -3.45 -12.30
CA GLN A 115 6.35 -2.45 -11.30
C GLN A 115 5.99 -3.13 -9.97
N ALA A 116 5.37 -4.32 -10.03
CA ALA A 116 5.03 -5.10 -8.84
C ALA A 116 6.26 -5.53 -8.01
N LEU A 117 7.43 -5.74 -8.65
CA LEU A 117 8.65 -6.13 -7.95
C LEU A 117 9.08 -5.07 -6.92
N GLU A 118 8.96 -3.78 -7.26
CA GLU A 118 9.33 -2.69 -6.34
C GLU A 118 8.44 -2.68 -5.10
N ALA A 119 7.14 -2.90 -5.28
CA ALA A 119 6.18 -3.01 -4.17
C ALA A 119 6.52 -4.20 -3.27
N VAL A 120 6.85 -5.36 -3.86
CA VAL A 120 7.25 -6.56 -3.12
C VAL A 120 8.52 -6.30 -2.32
N LEU A 121 9.55 -5.72 -2.93
CA LEU A 121 10.82 -5.43 -2.25
C LEU A 121 10.63 -4.42 -1.10
N LEU A 122 9.80 -3.39 -1.29
CA LEU A 122 9.47 -2.44 -0.24
C LEU A 122 8.69 -3.11 0.90
N GLY A 123 7.75 -4.00 0.57
CA GLY A 123 7.03 -4.81 1.55
C GLY A 123 7.94 -5.75 2.34
N GLU A 124 8.92 -6.39 1.69
CA GLU A 124 9.94 -7.21 2.38
C GLU A 124 10.81 -6.37 3.31
N ARG A 125 11.23 -5.16 2.89
CA ARG A 125 11.99 -4.25 3.76
C ARG A 125 11.21 -3.92 5.04
N ILE A 126 9.91 -3.64 4.93
CA ILE A 126 9.04 -3.37 6.09
C ILE A 126 8.95 -4.60 6.99
N ARG A 127 8.67 -5.77 6.41
CA ARG A 127 8.56 -7.04 7.15
C ARG A 127 9.86 -7.38 7.89
N ASN A 128 11.00 -7.27 7.22
CA ASN A 128 12.32 -7.54 7.80
C ASN A 128 12.67 -6.54 8.90
N GLY A 129 12.32 -5.26 8.72
CA GLY A 129 12.49 -4.25 9.77
C GLY A 129 11.75 -4.62 11.06
N CYS A 130 10.51 -5.13 10.96
CA CYS A 130 9.76 -5.60 12.13
C CYS A 130 10.44 -6.79 12.82
N GLN A 131 11.04 -7.71 12.06
CA GLN A 131 11.78 -8.85 12.61
C GLN A 131 13.10 -8.42 13.27
N MET A 132 13.82 -7.45 12.70
CA MET A 132 15.09 -6.98 13.26
C MET A 132 14.89 -6.16 14.53
N ALA A 133 13.83 -5.36 14.60
CA ALA A 133 13.49 -4.62 15.81
C ALA A 133 13.21 -5.54 17.02
N GLU A 134 12.75 -6.77 16.78
CA GLU A 134 12.57 -7.80 17.82
C GLU A 134 13.91 -8.29 18.38
N ALA A 135 14.92 -8.46 17.53
CA ALA A 135 16.20 -9.04 17.94
C ALA A 135 17.08 -8.11 18.81
N VAL A 136 16.67 -6.84 18.97
CA VAL A 136 17.39 -5.81 19.73
C VAL A 136 16.73 -5.54 21.09
N LEU A 137 15.59 -6.19 21.37
CA LEU A 137 14.89 -6.19 22.67
C LEU A 137 15.25 -7.43 23.49
#